data_AF-A0A529NGM9-F1
#
_entry.id   AF-A0A529NGM9-F1
#
_cell.length_a   1.000
_cell.length_b   1.000
_cell.length_c   1.000
_cell.angle_alpha   90.00
_cell.angle_beta   90.00
_cell.angle_gamma   90.00
#
_symmetry.space_group_name_H-M   'P 1'
#
loop_
_entity.id
_entity.type
_entity.pdbx_description
1 polymer ?
#
loop_
_entity_poly.entity_id
_entity_poly.type
_entity_poly.pdbx_seq_one_letter_code
_entity_poly.pdbx_strand_id
1 'polypeptide(L)'
;LLSLESDHPDKEISLYINSPGGVVTSGFAIYDTMQYISCPVSTVCMGFAASMASFLLMAGTPGRRIALPNASIVLHQPLGGFQGQASDIQRHAEGIMRTKRRMTELYAHHCGRTYEEVERTLDRDYFMTAEEAKAWGLVDHVYDTRKKAA
;
A
#
# COMPACT_ATOMS: atom_id res chain seq x y z
N LEU A 1 -15.61 -1.64 -4.97
CA LEU A 1 -15.64 -0.48 -4.04
C LEU A 1 -16.91 0.33 -4.27
N LEU A 2 -17.02 1.11 -5.35
CA LEU A 2 -18.20 1.94 -5.63
C LEU A 2 -19.56 1.20 -5.58
N SER A 3 -19.62 -0.03 -6.08
CA SER A 3 -20.86 -0.85 -5.98
C SER A 3 -21.24 -1.16 -4.53
N LEU A 4 -20.26 -1.49 -3.68
CA LEU A 4 -20.51 -1.82 -2.27
C LEU A 4 -20.94 -0.58 -1.48
N GLU A 5 -20.34 0.58 -1.80
CA GLU A 5 -20.75 1.86 -1.23
C GLU A 5 -22.17 2.24 -1.66
N SER A 6 -22.52 2.03 -2.94
CA SER A 6 -23.86 2.31 -3.45
C SER A 6 -24.93 1.47 -2.75
N ASP A 7 -24.61 0.21 -2.42
CA ASP A 7 -25.50 -0.68 -1.68
C ASP A 7 -25.61 -0.27 -0.20
N HIS A 8 -24.47 0.01 0.45
CA HIS A 8 -24.39 0.32 1.88
C HIS A 8 -23.24 1.31 2.20
N PRO A 9 -23.48 2.63 2.14
CA PRO A 9 -22.42 3.66 2.21
C PRO A 9 -21.71 3.77 3.58
N ASP A 10 -22.34 3.28 4.65
CA ASP A 10 -21.78 3.30 6.00
C ASP A 10 -21.14 1.97 6.41
N LYS A 11 -21.29 0.93 5.59
CA LYS A 11 -20.80 -0.40 5.92
C LYS A 11 -19.32 -0.53 5.58
N GLU A 12 -18.57 -1.10 6.51
CA GLU A 12 -17.17 -1.43 6.27
C GLU A 12 -17.00 -2.37 5.07
N ILE A 13 -16.00 -2.07 4.24
CA ILE A 13 -15.55 -2.94 3.15
C ILE A 13 -14.25 -3.62 3.58
N SER A 14 -14.20 -4.95 3.51
CA SER A 14 -12.95 -5.70 3.72
C SER A 14 -12.26 -5.99 2.39
N LEU A 15 -11.04 -5.49 2.24
CA LEU A 15 -10.14 -5.73 1.11
C LEU A 15 -9.08 -6.77 1.49
N TYR A 16 -9.25 -7.98 0.99
CA TYR A 16 -8.28 -9.07 1.18
C TYR A 16 -7.18 -9.02 0.12
N ILE A 17 -5.93 -9.00 0.56
CA ILE A 17 -4.75 -8.78 -0.28
C ILE A 17 -3.84 -10.01 -0.21
N ASN A 18 -3.56 -10.58 -1.38
CA ASN A 18 -2.47 -11.52 -1.62
C ASN A 18 -1.92 -11.25 -3.02
N SER A 19 -0.93 -10.37 -3.13
CA SER A 19 -0.47 -9.85 -4.41
C SER A 19 1.01 -9.43 -4.38
N PRO A 20 1.76 -9.67 -5.47
CA PRO A 20 3.13 -9.17 -5.63
C PRO A 20 3.19 -7.68 -6.03
N GLY A 21 2.04 -7.01 -6.17
CA GLY A 21 1.94 -5.67 -6.71
C GLY A 21 1.66 -5.66 -8.21
N GLY A 22 2.13 -4.63 -8.92
CA GLY A 22 1.87 -4.47 -10.35
C GLY A 22 1.97 -3.02 -10.81
N VAL A 23 1.12 -2.65 -11.76
CA VAL A 23 1.13 -1.32 -12.39
C VAL A 23 0.78 -0.23 -11.37
N VAL A 24 1.66 0.76 -11.21
CA VAL A 24 1.53 1.83 -10.22
C VAL A 24 0.25 2.66 -10.44
N THR A 25 -0.07 3.02 -11.69
CA THR A 25 -1.26 3.83 -11.99
C THR A 25 -2.56 3.09 -11.66
N SER A 26 -2.64 1.79 -11.93
CA SER A 26 -3.77 0.95 -11.53
C SER A 26 -3.89 0.87 -10.01
N GLY A 27 -2.77 0.75 -9.30
CA GLY A 27 -2.75 0.78 -7.84
C GLY A 27 -3.18 2.13 -7.27
N PHE A 28 -2.76 3.26 -7.86
CA PHE A 28 -3.25 4.58 -7.47
C PHE A 28 -4.74 4.75 -7.69
N ALA A 29 -5.29 4.24 -8.79
CA ALA A 29 -6.74 4.29 -9.00
C ALA A 29 -7.52 3.55 -7.89
N ILE A 30 -7.01 2.38 -7.44
CA ILE A 30 -7.61 1.66 -6.31
C ILE A 30 -7.43 2.45 -5.01
N TYR A 31 -6.22 2.95 -4.74
CA TYR A 31 -5.92 3.77 -3.56
C TYR A 31 -6.85 4.97 -3.47
N ASP A 32 -6.94 5.78 -4.52
CA ASP A 32 -7.77 6.98 -4.56
C ASP A 32 -9.25 6.61 -4.39
N THR A 33 -9.70 5.48 -4.96
CA THR A 33 -11.05 4.98 -4.72
C THR A 33 -11.27 4.61 -3.25
N MET A 34 -10.29 3.97 -2.58
CA MET A 34 -10.38 3.65 -1.15
C MET A 34 -10.48 4.93 -0.28
N GLN A 35 -9.81 6.02 -0.68
CA GLN A 35 -9.87 7.29 0.05
C GLN A 35 -11.11 8.14 -0.31
N TYR A 36 -11.65 7.96 -1.52
CA TYR A 36 -12.76 8.75 -2.06
C TYR A 36 -14.12 8.34 -1.49
N ILE A 37 -14.33 7.03 -1.27
CA ILE A 37 -15.58 6.51 -0.76
C ILE A 37 -15.79 6.82 0.72
N SER A 38 -17.04 6.92 1.17
CA SER A 38 -17.39 7.14 2.58
C SER A 38 -17.22 5.89 3.45
N CYS A 39 -17.32 4.70 2.86
CA CYS A 39 -17.18 3.44 3.57
C CYS A 39 -15.77 3.33 4.20
N PRO A 40 -15.63 2.92 5.47
CA PRO A 40 -14.34 2.53 6.00
C PRO A 40 -13.84 1.28 5.26
N VAL A 41 -12.56 1.27 4.88
CA VAL A 41 -11.93 0.15 4.17
C VAL A 41 -10.95 -0.56 5.09
N SER A 42 -11.30 -1.76 5.55
CA SER A 42 -10.41 -2.65 6.28
C SER A 42 -9.53 -3.42 5.29
N THR A 43 -8.22 -3.49 5.53
CA THR A 43 -7.28 -4.22 4.66
C THR A 43 -6.72 -5.43 5.39
N VAL A 44 -6.63 -6.57 4.70
CA VAL A 44 -6.17 -7.82 5.30
C VAL A 44 -5.16 -8.51 4.39
N CYS A 45 -3.90 -8.59 4.82
CA CYS A 45 -2.87 -9.37 4.13
C CYS A 45 -2.99 -10.86 4.46
N MET A 46 -3.31 -11.68 3.45
CA MET A 46 -3.54 -13.13 3.59
C MET A 46 -2.39 -13.99 3.06
N GLY A 47 -1.17 -13.46 3.01
CA GLY A 47 0.00 -14.22 2.59
C GLY A 47 1.12 -13.33 2.10
N PHE A 48 0.88 -12.56 1.04
CA PHE A 48 1.90 -11.70 0.45
C PHE A 48 1.36 -10.33 0.06
N ALA A 49 2.07 -9.28 0.43
CA ALA A 49 1.80 -7.92 -0.03
C ALA A 49 3.11 -7.23 -0.39
N ALA A 50 3.46 -7.20 -1.67
CA ALA A 50 4.65 -6.52 -2.17
C ALA A 50 4.30 -5.31 -3.05
N SER A 51 5.17 -4.30 -3.06
CA SER A 51 5.05 -3.14 -3.95
C SER A 51 3.68 -2.46 -3.84
N MET A 52 2.93 -2.30 -4.94
CA MET A 52 1.59 -1.71 -4.89
C MET A 52 0.62 -2.46 -3.99
N ALA A 53 0.83 -3.74 -3.69
CA ALA A 53 -0.01 -4.45 -2.73
C ALA A 53 0.26 -4.04 -1.28
N SER A 54 1.53 -3.79 -0.89
CA SER A 54 1.84 -3.23 0.43
C SER A 54 1.41 -1.76 0.53
N PHE A 55 1.45 -1.03 -0.58
CA PHE A 55 0.92 0.32 -0.70
C PHE A 55 -0.60 0.37 -0.45
N LEU A 56 -1.36 -0.56 -1.03
CA LEU A 56 -2.80 -0.66 -0.77
C LEU A 56 -3.10 -1.18 0.63
N LEU A 57 -2.28 -2.07 1.17
CA LEU A 57 -2.43 -2.58 2.53
C LEU A 57 -2.35 -1.44 3.56
N MET A 58 -1.34 -0.57 3.46
CA MET A 58 -1.19 0.55 4.40
C MET A 58 -2.30 1.61 4.29
N ALA A 59 -3.00 1.65 3.17
CA ALA A 59 -4.00 2.67 2.85
C ALA A 59 -5.41 2.36 3.38
N GLY A 60 -5.56 1.21 4.07
CA GLY A 60 -6.78 0.92 4.82
C GLY A 60 -7.02 1.93 5.94
N THR A 61 -8.25 2.01 6.41
CA THR A 61 -8.64 2.90 7.51
C THR A 61 -7.77 2.64 8.75
N PRO A 62 -7.24 3.69 9.42
CA PRO A 62 -6.42 3.52 10.62
C PRO A 62 -7.09 2.67 11.69
N GLY A 63 -6.35 1.74 12.28
CA GLY A 63 -6.87 0.75 13.25
C GLY A 63 -7.55 -0.45 12.60
N ARG A 64 -7.60 -0.54 11.26
CA ARG A 64 -8.27 -1.63 10.51
C ARG A 64 -7.36 -2.27 9.45
N ARG A 65 -6.05 -2.11 9.58
CA ARG A 65 -5.05 -2.72 8.69
C ARG A 65 -4.50 -3.97 9.37
N ILE A 66 -4.66 -5.12 8.73
CA ILE A 66 -4.45 -6.42 9.37
C ILE A 66 -3.48 -7.26 8.53
N ALA A 67 -2.61 -8.00 9.18
CA ALA A 67 -1.84 -9.08 8.58
C ALA A 67 -2.11 -10.41 9.30
N LEU A 68 -2.09 -11.52 8.56
CA LEU A 68 -2.01 -12.85 9.15
C LEU A 68 -0.56 -13.15 9.60
N PRO A 69 -0.33 -14.08 10.56
CA PRO A 69 0.98 -14.24 11.20
C PRO A 69 2.11 -14.61 10.24
N ASN A 70 1.80 -15.38 9.19
CA ASN A 70 2.78 -15.81 8.18
C ASN A 70 2.83 -14.88 6.96
N ALA A 71 2.18 -13.71 7.03
CA ALA A 71 2.22 -12.77 5.93
C ALA A 71 3.63 -12.20 5.75
N SER A 72 4.06 -12.09 4.49
CA SER A 72 5.28 -11.39 4.11
C SER A 72 4.92 -10.11 3.37
N ILE A 73 5.52 -9.00 3.80
CA ILE A 73 5.30 -7.68 3.25
C ILE A 73 6.61 -7.18 2.66
N VAL A 74 6.56 -6.61 1.45
CA VAL A 74 7.75 -6.10 0.76
C VAL A 74 7.52 -4.67 0.31
N LEU A 75 8.48 -3.81 0.66
CA LEU A 75 8.54 -2.41 0.23
C LEU A 75 9.69 -2.23 -0.76
N HIS A 76 9.46 -1.43 -1.79
CA HIS A 76 10.49 -0.95 -2.69
C HIS A 76 10.00 0.28 -3.46
N GLN A 77 10.93 1.03 -4.04
CA GLN A 77 10.64 2.16 -4.92
C GLN A 77 9.98 1.69 -6.24
N PRO A 78 9.24 2.57 -6.94
CA PRO A 78 8.65 2.20 -8.22
C PRO A 78 9.72 1.84 -9.24
N LEU A 79 9.43 0.81 -10.04
CA LEU A 79 10.27 0.37 -11.15
C LEU A 79 9.69 0.91 -12.47
N GLY A 80 10.58 1.26 -13.39
CA GLY A 80 10.20 1.68 -14.74
C GLY A 80 11.37 1.62 -15.69
N GLY A 81 11.07 1.72 -16.98
CA GLY A 81 12.06 1.71 -18.05
C GLY A 81 11.47 2.41 -19.28
N PHE A 82 12.32 3.15 -19.99
CA PHE A 82 11.94 3.84 -21.21
C PHE A 82 13.13 3.91 -22.18
N GLN A 83 12.84 3.83 -23.47
CA GLN A 83 13.81 3.98 -24.55
C GLN A 83 13.24 4.94 -25.59
N GLY A 84 14.05 5.89 -26.06
CA GLY A 84 13.60 6.89 -27.02
C GLY A 84 14.61 8.02 -27.20
N GLN A 85 14.13 9.18 -27.67
CA GLN A 85 14.96 10.38 -27.80
C GLN A 85 15.44 10.85 -26.42
N ALA A 86 16.60 11.52 -26.37
CA ALA A 86 17.18 12.02 -25.12
C ALA A 86 16.20 12.89 -24.30
N SER A 87 15.43 13.76 -24.97
CA SER A 87 14.41 14.57 -24.33
C SER A 87 13.27 13.76 -23.70
N ASP A 88 12.91 12.64 -24.31
CA ASP A 88 11.83 11.80 -23.80
C ASP A 88 12.32 10.92 -22.65
N ILE A 89 13.55 10.39 -22.73
CA ILE A 89 14.21 9.72 -21.61
C ILE A 89 14.22 10.63 -20.38
N GLN A 90 14.61 11.90 -20.54
CA GLN A 90 14.61 12.87 -19.44
C GLN A 90 13.19 13.06 -18.87
N ARG A 91 12.17 13.26 -19.71
CA ARG A 91 10.77 13.43 -19.26
C ARG A 91 10.27 12.22 -18.49
N HIS A 92 10.57 11.01 -18.96
CA HIS A 92 10.19 9.78 -18.28
C HIS A 92 10.93 9.61 -16.94
N ALA A 93 12.22 9.97 -16.88
CA ALA A 93 12.98 9.99 -15.63
C ALA A 93 12.38 10.98 -14.61
N GLU A 94 12.01 12.19 -15.04
CA GLU A 94 11.33 13.16 -14.18
C GLU A 94 9.97 12.64 -13.70
N GLY A 95 9.21 11.97 -14.57
CA GLY A 95 7.91 11.37 -14.24
C GLY A 95 8.00 10.26 -13.17
N ILE A 96 8.96 9.34 -13.30
CA ILE A 96 9.15 8.28 -12.29
C ILE A 96 9.65 8.87 -10.96
N MET A 97 10.48 9.92 -10.99
CA MET A 97 10.92 10.60 -9.76
C MET A 97 9.75 11.28 -9.02
N ARG A 98 8.81 11.90 -9.74
CA ARG A 98 7.57 12.43 -9.13
C ARG A 98 6.71 11.32 -8.53
N THR A 99 6.60 10.20 -9.23
CA THR A 99 5.86 9.02 -8.76
C THR A 99 6.47 8.46 -7.48
N LYS A 100 7.80 8.26 -7.46
CA LYS A 100 8.56 7.83 -6.27
C LYS A 100 8.28 8.74 -5.09
N ARG A 101 8.45 10.06 -5.26
CA ARG A 101 8.21 11.04 -4.21
C ARG A 101 6.78 10.95 -3.66
N ARG A 102 5.77 10.89 -4.53
CA ARG A 102 4.36 10.79 -4.12
C ARG A 102 4.09 9.51 -3.32
N MET A 103 4.64 8.38 -3.75
CA MET A 103 4.50 7.13 -3.01
C MET A 103 5.15 7.22 -1.62
N THR A 104 6.37 7.75 -1.53
CA THR A 104 7.09 7.95 -0.27
C THR A 104 6.31 8.84 0.70
N GLU A 105 5.77 9.96 0.22
CA GLU A 105 4.94 10.87 1.03
C GLU A 105 3.69 10.16 1.58
N LEU A 106 3.06 9.31 0.78
CA LEU A 106 1.88 8.56 1.19
C LEU A 106 2.19 7.43 2.18
N TYR A 107 3.33 6.75 2.02
CA TYR A 107 3.83 5.81 3.04
C TYR A 107 4.15 6.53 4.35
N ALA A 108 4.83 7.68 4.29
CA ALA A 108 5.14 8.48 5.47
C ALA A 108 3.86 8.89 6.21
N HIS A 109 2.85 9.34 5.48
CA HIS A 109 1.55 9.71 6.03
C HIS A 109 0.84 8.54 6.72
N HIS A 110 0.63 7.43 6.01
CA HIS A 110 -0.15 6.28 6.50
C HIS A 110 0.58 5.46 7.56
N CYS A 111 1.92 5.43 7.54
CA CYS A 111 2.71 4.66 8.51
C CYS A 111 3.19 5.50 9.71
N GLY A 112 2.92 6.81 9.73
CA GLY A 112 3.39 7.71 10.80
C GLY A 112 4.92 7.81 10.87
N ARG A 113 5.58 7.79 9.71
CA ARG A 113 7.05 7.83 9.56
C ARG A 113 7.49 9.13 8.90
N THR A 114 8.76 9.49 9.04
CA THR A 114 9.31 10.64 8.29
C THR A 114 9.54 10.26 6.84
N TYR A 115 9.51 11.25 5.94
CA TYR A 115 9.80 11.04 4.52
C TYR A 115 11.18 10.37 4.33
N GLU A 116 12.20 10.84 5.07
CA GLU A 116 13.58 10.37 4.95
C GLU A 116 13.73 8.91 5.40
N GLU A 117 13.00 8.51 6.46
CA GLU A 117 13.00 7.12 6.89
C GLU A 117 12.40 6.22 5.81
N VAL A 118 11.24 6.60 5.28
CA VAL A 118 10.54 5.84 4.24
C VAL A 118 11.37 5.77 2.98
N GLU A 119 11.94 6.89 2.51
CA GLU A 119 12.75 6.93 1.30
C GLU A 119 13.93 5.97 1.38
N ARG A 120 14.62 5.93 2.54
CA ARG A 120 15.72 5.01 2.79
C ARG A 120 15.24 3.55 2.84
N THR A 121 14.10 3.28 3.47
CA THR A 121 13.53 1.92 3.53
C THR A 121 13.13 1.41 2.15
N LEU A 122 12.57 2.25 1.29
CA LEU A 122 12.12 1.87 -0.05
C LEU A 122 13.25 1.79 -1.09
N ASP A 123 14.47 2.25 -0.79
CA ASP A 123 15.54 2.33 -1.80
C ASP A 123 15.94 0.96 -2.37
N ARG A 124 15.81 -0.11 -1.59
CA ARG A 124 15.98 -1.50 -2.03
C ARG A 124 14.81 -2.33 -1.50
N ASP A 125 14.68 -3.54 -2.04
CA ASP A 125 13.70 -4.50 -1.55
C ASP A 125 13.88 -4.69 -0.04
N TYR A 126 12.85 -4.31 0.71
CA TYR A 126 12.82 -4.40 2.15
C TYR A 126 11.70 -5.35 2.57
N PHE A 127 12.08 -6.49 3.12
CA PHE A 127 11.18 -7.56 3.52
C PHE A 127 10.83 -7.43 5.00
N MET A 128 9.55 -7.56 5.31
CA MET A 128 9.01 -7.55 6.66
C MET A 128 8.17 -8.81 6.89
N THR A 129 8.33 -9.38 8.08
CA THR A 129 7.32 -10.24 8.70
C THR A 129 6.08 -9.42 9.08
N ALA A 130 4.97 -10.09 9.39
CA ALA A 130 3.75 -9.43 9.87
C ALA A 130 3.99 -8.57 11.12
N GLU A 131 4.81 -9.02 12.07
CA GLU A 131 5.11 -8.26 13.30
C GLU A 131 6.04 -7.08 13.04
N GLU A 132 7.02 -7.21 12.14
CA GLU A 132 7.85 -6.07 11.73
C GLU A 132 7.02 -5.02 10.99
N ALA A 133 6.09 -5.44 10.12
CA ALA A 133 5.19 -4.52 9.43
C ALA A 133 4.27 -3.78 10.41
N LYS A 134 3.81 -4.45 11.48
CA LYS A 134 3.05 -3.82 12.57
C LYS A 134 3.90 -2.82 13.34
N ALA A 135 5.10 -3.23 13.78
CA ALA A 135 6.03 -2.36 14.48
C ALA A 135 6.46 -1.15 13.62
N TRP A 136 6.54 -1.34 12.30
CA TRP A 136 6.85 -0.29 11.34
C TRP A 136 5.69 0.68 11.10
N GLY A 137 4.45 0.28 11.43
CA GLY A 137 3.25 1.10 11.27
C GLY A 137 2.49 0.88 9.96
N LEU A 138 2.85 -0.16 9.19
CA LEU A 138 2.21 -0.52 7.91
C LEU A 138 0.85 -1.18 8.13
N VAL A 139 0.76 -2.03 9.16
CA VAL A 139 -0.49 -2.62 9.64
C VAL A 139 -0.68 -2.29 11.11
N ASP A 140 -1.92 -2.35 11.58
CA ASP A 140 -2.28 -2.08 12.98
C ASP A 140 -2.25 -3.36 13.82
N HIS A 141 -2.64 -4.47 13.20
CA HIS A 141 -2.86 -5.73 13.91
C HIS A 141 -2.31 -6.95 13.17
N VAL A 142 -1.88 -7.93 13.95
CA VAL A 142 -1.54 -9.28 13.49
C VAL A 142 -2.50 -10.25 14.20
N TYR A 143 -3.31 -10.97 13.44
CA TYR A 143 -4.33 -11.86 13.99
C TYR A 143 -4.23 -13.28 13.44
N ASP A 144 -4.20 -14.27 14.34
CA ASP A 144 -4.21 -15.70 14.00
C ASP A 144 -5.61 -16.27 13.76
N THR A 145 -6.65 -15.57 14.21
CA THR A 145 -8.04 -16.04 14.22
C THR A 145 -9.01 -14.89 13.99
N ARG A 146 -10.11 -15.16 13.28
CA ARG A 146 -11.12 -14.16 12.95
C ARG A 146 -11.81 -13.55 14.18
N LYS A 147 -11.96 -14.31 15.28
CA LYS A 147 -12.56 -13.81 16.53
C LYS A 147 -11.73 -12.70 17.19
N LYS A 148 -10.41 -12.67 16.98
CA LYS A 148 -9.54 -11.60 17.49
C LYS A 148 -9.57 -10.34 16.60
N ALA A 149 -10.03 -10.48 15.36
CA ALA A 149 -10.11 -9.41 14.37
C ALA A 149 -11.48 -8.69 14.32
N ALA A 150 -12.46 -9.17 15.10
CA ALA A 150 -13.81 -8.63 15.22
C ALA A 150 -13.93 -7.86 16.53
#